data_AF-A0A1Y1N663-F1
#
_entry.id   AF-A0A1Y1N663-F1
#
_cell.length_a   1.000
_cell.length_b   1.000
_cell.length_c   1.000
_cell.angle_alpha   90.00
_cell.angle_beta   90.00
_cell.angle_gamma   90.00
#
_symmetry.space_group_name_H-M   'P 1'
#
loop_
_entity.id
_entity.type
_entity.pdbx_description
1 polymer ?
#
loop_
_entity_poly.entity_id
_entity_poly.type
_entity_poly.pdbx_seq_one_letter_code
_entity_poly.pdbx_strand_id
1 'polypeptide(L)'
;KESDVVAWLVDLIPKLEAFAGGLNSPLPHRRKLLAQPSTPLLGSTGKRTLDIGFVNNDITYNPGAKDSRYRWSHVLVAGELKSNPKADTASIAWIDLARYAREVLAAQDTRRFVLGFTVCGSLMRVWEFDRL
;
A
#
# COMPACT_ATOMS: atom_id res chain seq x y z
N LYS A 1 -18.85 0.65 0.48
CA LYS A 1 -18.11 1.88 0.91
C LYS A 1 -16.62 1.54 0.97
N GLU A 2 -15.72 2.53 0.96
CA GLU A 2 -14.26 2.29 1.04
C GLU A 2 -13.88 1.47 2.28
N SER A 3 -14.49 1.78 3.43
CA SER A 3 -14.37 1.02 4.69
C SER A 3 -14.63 -0.48 4.52
N ASP A 4 -15.58 -0.85 3.66
CA ASP A 4 -15.99 -2.24 3.48
C ASP A 4 -14.94 -2.99 2.64
N VAL A 5 -14.33 -2.31 1.66
CA VAL A 5 -13.22 -2.85 0.86
C VAL A 5 -11.97 -3.04 1.72
N VAL A 6 -11.67 -2.06 2.59
CA VAL A 6 -10.59 -2.18 3.57
C VAL A 6 -10.83 -3.37 4.50
N ALA A 7 -12.02 -3.49 5.08
CA ALA A 7 -12.36 -4.58 5.99
C ALA A 7 -12.25 -5.96 5.29
N TRP A 8 -12.75 -6.07 4.06
CA TRP A 8 -12.61 -7.26 3.25
C TRP A 8 -11.13 -7.61 2.98
N LEU A 9 -10.29 -6.64 2.62
CA LEU A 9 -8.88 -6.92 2.33
C LEU A 9 -8.13 -7.31 3.61
N VAL A 10 -8.40 -6.63 4.73
CA VAL A 10 -7.85 -6.97 6.05
C VAL A 10 -8.19 -8.41 6.46
N ASP A 11 -9.38 -8.91 6.14
CA ASP A 11 -9.79 -10.30 6.37
C ASP A 11 -9.22 -11.29 5.35
N LEU A 12 -9.02 -10.87 4.09
CA LEU A 12 -8.48 -11.70 3.03
C LEU A 12 -6.97 -11.96 3.17
N ILE A 13 -6.17 -10.94 3.52
CA ILE A 13 -4.71 -11.06 3.55
C ILE A 13 -4.22 -12.21 4.45
N PRO A 14 -4.70 -12.37 5.70
CA PRO A 14 -4.29 -13.51 6.54
C PRO A 14 -4.61 -14.87 5.93
N LYS A 15 -5.70 -14.99 5.16
CA LYS A 15 -6.06 -16.24 4.45
C LYS A 15 -5.09 -16.53 3.33
N LEU A 16 -4.67 -15.50 2.58
CA LEU A 16 -3.65 -15.62 1.53
C LEU A 16 -2.28 -15.93 2.11
N GLU A 17 -1.93 -15.33 3.26
CA GLU A 17 -0.69 -15.62 3.98
C GLU A 17 -0.66 -17.08 4.46
N ALA A 18 -1.75 -17.57 5.07
CA ALA A 18 -1.87 -18.97 5.48
C ALA A 18 -1.78 -19.93 4.28
N PHE A 19 -2.44 -19.61 3.17
CA PHE A 19 -2.35 -20.37 1.93
C PHE A 19 -0.92 -20.41 1.39
N ALA A 20 -0.23 -19.27 1.37
CA ALA A 20 1.16 -19.19 0.90
C ALA A 20 2.15 -19.90 1.83
N GLY A 21 1.90 -19.92 3.14
CA GLY A 21 2.70 -20.67 4.11
C GLY A 21 2.72 -22.17 3.82
N GLY A 22 1.61 -22.74 3.34
CA GLY A 22 1.53 -24.14 2.90
C GLY A 22 2.38 -24.46 1.66
N LEU A 23 2.83 -23.45 0.91
CA LEU A 23 3.66 -23.61 -0.30
C LEU A 23 5.17 -23.57 0.00
N ASN A 24 5.59 -23.59 1.28
CA ASN A 24 6.99 -23.48 1.70
C ASN A 24 7.71 -22.26 1.10
N SER A 25 7.00 -21.13 0.95
CA SER A 25 7.57 -19.91 0.43
C SER A 25 8.75 -19.47 1.32
N PRO A 26 9.97 -19.35 0.78
CA PRO A 26 11.15 -18.96 1.55
C PRO A 26 11.16 -17.46 1.88
N LEU A 27 10.13 -16.71 1.44
CA LEU A 27 10.01 -15.29 1.72
C LEU A 27 9.76 -15.12 3.23
N PRO A 28 10.70 -14.56 4.00
CA PRO A 28 10.43 -14.23 5.37
C PRO A 28 9.22 -13.28 5.38
N HIS A 29 8.33 -13.43 6.36
CA HIS A 29 7.07 -12.69 6.52
C HIS A 29 7.35 -11.19 6.76
N ARG A 30 7.85 -10.53 5.72
CA ARG A 30 8.45 -9.19 5.74
C ARG A 30 7.48 -8.11 5.32
N ARG A 31 6.26 -8.45 4.94
CA ARG A 31 5.27 -7.51 4.42
C ARG A 31 4.07 -7.50 5.34
N LYS A 32 3.70 -6.33 5.83
CA LYS A 32 2.51 -6.12 6.64
C LYS A 32 1.54 -5.24 5.89
N LEU A 33 0.26 -5.59 5.88
CA LEU A 33 -0.79 -4.72 5.36
C LEU A 33 -0.89 -3.46 6.23
N LEU A 34 -0.79 -2.30 5.59
CA LEU A 34 -1.04 -1.00 6.17
C LEU A 34 -2.34 -0.45 5.58
N ALA A 35 -3.39 -0.40 6.40
CA ALA A 35 -4.70 0.15 6.02
C ALA A 35 -5.10 1.23 7.03
N GLN A 36 -4.59 2.45 6.83
CA GLN A 36 -4.86 3.60 7.69
C GLN A 36 -5.26 4.83 6.84
N PRO A 37 -6.39 4.74 6.11
CA PRO A 37 -6.84 5.85 5.27
C PRO A 37 -6.97 7.13 6.09
N SER A 38 -6.76 8.28 5.45
CA SER A 38 -6.77 9.61 6.07
C SER A 38 -5.66 9.90 7.10
N THR A 39 -4.75 8.95 7.38
CA THR A 39 -3.59 9.19 8.26
C THR A 39 -2.35 9.52 7.43
N PRO A 40 -1.78 10.73 7.54
CA PRO A 40 -0.61 11.10 6.75
C PRO A 40 0.62 10.26 7.13
N LEU A 41 1.34 9.80 6.11
CA LEU A 41 2.65 9.18 6.29
C LEU A 41 3.73 10.27 6.42
N LEU A 42 4.76 9.97 7.20
CA LEU A 42 5.91 10.86 7.40
C LEU A 42 6.92 10.73 6.25
N GLY A 43 7.79 11.75 6.11
CA GLY A 43 8.89 11.74 5.13
C GLY A 43 8.54 12.26 3.74
N SER A 44 7.33 12.77 3.53
CA SER A 44 6.98 13.57 2.34
C SER A 44 7.14 15.05 2.63
N THR A 45 7.46 15.85 1.61
CA THR A 45 7.47 17.32 1.68
C THR A 45 6.08 17.88 2.01
N GLY A 46 5.01 17.18 1.65
CA GLY A 46 3.62 17.55 1.94
C GLY A 46 2.92 16.57 2.88
N LYS A 47 1.77 16.97 3.41
CA LYS A 47 0.87 16.03 4.12
C LYS A 47 0.20 15.13 3.09
N ARG A 48 0.70 13.90 2.95
CA ARG A 48 0.19 12.89 2.01
C ARG A 48 -0.27 11.64 2.76
N THR A 49 -1.46 11.16 2.42
CA THR A 49 -2.05 9.93 2.93
C THR A 49 -1.85 8.80 1.92
N LEU A 50 -1.94 7.57 2.40
CA LEU A 50 -2.01 6.36 1.59
C LEU A 50 -3.28 5.61 2.02
N ASP A 51 -4.12 5.22 1.07
CA ASP A 51 -5.36 4.51 1.37
C ASP A 51 -5.05 3.14 1.98
N ILE A 52 -4.21 2.37 1.28
CA ILE A 52 -3.77 1.04 1.69
C ILE A 52 -2.43 0.69 1.06
N GLY A 53 -1.72 -0.29 1.60
CA GLY A 53 -0.50 -0.80 0.98
C GLY A 53 0.19 -1.85 1.83
N PHE A 54 1.36 -2.28 1.38
CA PHE A 54 2.21 -3.19 2.14
C PHE A 54 3.48 -2.47 2.57
N VAL A 55 3.88 -2.65 3.83
CA VAL A 55 5.09 -2.06 4.42
C VAL A 55 6.04 -3.14 4.92
N ASN A 56 7.30 -2.80 5.14
CA ASN A 56 8.26 -3.74 5.73
C ASN A 56 7.89 -4.03 7.21
N ASN A 57 7.89 -5.31 7.60
CA ASN A 57 7.61 -5.79 8.95
C ASN A 57 8.84 -5.68 9.89
N ASP A 58 10.05 -5.51 9.34
CA ASP A 58 11.31 -5.41 10.12
C ASP A 58 11.41 -4.09 10.91
N ILE A 59 10.50 -3.14 10.67
CA ILE A 59 10.39 -1.94 11.48
C ILE A 59 9.59 -2.31 12.72
N THR A 60 10.26 -2.36 13.86
CA THR A 60 9.64 -2.42 15.19
C THR A 60 8.74 -1.20 15.39
N TYR A 61 7.53 -1.27 14.83
CA TYR A 61 6.43 -0.38 15.14
C TYR A 61 6.12 -0.60 16.61
N ASN A 62 6.53 0.35 17.44
CA ASN A 62 6.26 0.33 18.87
C ASN A 62 4.89 1.01 19.07
N PRO A 63 3.79 0.26 19.25
CA PRO A 63 2.42 0.81 19.21
C PRO A 63 2.14 1.84 20.32
N GLY A 64 3.02 1.94 21.31
CA GLY A 64 2.94 2.88 22.44
C GLY A 64 3.78 4.14 22.29
N ALA A 65 4.62 4.28 21.25
CA ALA A 65 5.36 5.51 21.02
C ALA A 65 4.44 6.54 20.35
N LYS A 66 4.31 7.73 20.95
CA LYS A 66 3.49 8.85 20.44
C LYS A 66 3.81 9.27 18.99
N ASP A 67 4.95 8.86 18.45
CA ASP A 67 5.44 9.16 17.11
C ASP A 67 5.61 7.93 16.19
N SER A 68 5.01 6.79 16.51
CA SER A 68 5.14 5.53 15.74
C SER A 68 4.48 5.54 14.35
N ARG A 69 4.35 6.68 13.66
CA ARG A 69 3.75 6.73 12.32
C ARG A 69 4.66 6.10 11.27
N TYR A 70 4.05 5.34 10.36
CA TYR A 70 4.73 4.85 9.16
C TYR A 70 5.22 6.01 8.29
N ARG A 71 6.34 5.76 7.59
CA ARG A 71 6.97 6.69 6.65
C ARG A 71 6.79 6.19 5.22
N TRP A 72 6.87 7.09 4.24
CA TRP A 72 6.90 6.70 2.83
C TRP A 72 8.07 5.76 2.49
N SER A 73 9.20 5.91 3.19
CA SER A 73 10.36 5.01 3.07
C SER A 73 10.09 3.57 3.52
N HIS A 74 8.97 3.32 4.22
CA HIS A 74 8.60 1.98 4.69
C HIS A 74 7.66 1.25 3.72
N VAL A 75 7.08 1.95 2.74
CA VAL A 75 6.09 1.41 1.80
C VAL A 75 6.77 0.55 0.74
N LEU A 76 6.35 -0.71 0.65
CA LEU A 76 6.79 -1.69 -0.34
C LEU A 76 5.83 -1.79 -1.52
N VAL A 77 4.54 -1.65 -1.30
CA VAL A 77 3.51 -1.68 -2.36
C VAL A 77 2.46 -0.64 -2.03
N ALA A 78 2.11 0.21 -2.99
CA ALA A 78 1.08 1.23 -2.83
C ALA A 78 -0.29 0.74 -3.33
N GLY A 79 -1.35 1.08 -2.62
CA GLY A 79 -2.72 0.73 -2.99
C GLY A 79 -3.63 1.94 -2.97
N GLU A 80 -4.49 2.02 -3.98
CA GLU A 80 -5.53 3.05 -4.09
C GLU A 80 -6.91 2.39 -4.09
N LEU A 81 -7.85 2.93 -3.31
CA LEU A 81 -9.18 2.36 -3.13
C LEU A 81 -10.26 3.31 -3.62
N LYS A 82 -11.13 2.83 -4.51
CA LYS A 82 -12.33 3.55 -4.94
C LYS A 82 -13.55 2.65 -4.81
N SER A 83 -14.65 3.19 -4.31
CA SER A 83 -15.91 2.44 -4.17
C SER A 83 -16.65 2.23 -5.51
N ASN A 84 -16.38 3.08 -6.50
CA ASN A 84 -17.05 3.07 -7.80
C ASN A 84 -16.15 2.38 -8.87
N PRO A 85 -16.62 1.31 -9.54
CA PRO A 85 -15.88 0.68 -10.66
C PRO A 85 -15.52 1.63 -11.79
N LYS A 86 -16.34 2.67 -12.05
CA LYS A 86 -16.05 3.67 -13.09
C LYS A 86 -14.86 4.57 -12.76
N ALA A 87 -14.34 4.52 -11.52
CA ALA A 87 -13.14 5.22 -11.12
C ALA A 87 -11.86 4.56 -11.65
N ASP A 88 -11.96 3.36 -12.24
CA ASP A 88 -10.84 2.61 -12.80
C ASP A 88 -10.39 3.16 -14.16
N THR A 89 -9.97 4.42 -14.14
CA THR A 89 -9.58 5.23 -15.29
C THR A 89 -8.34 6.04 -14.96
N ALA A 90 -7.63 6.47 -16.00
CA ALA A 90 -6.40 7.27 -15.88
C ALA A 90 -6.59 8.51 -15.02
N SER A 91 -7.65 9.28 -15.28
CA SER A 91 -7.92 10.57 -14.62
C SER A 91 -8.29 10.47 -13.13
N ILE A 92 -8.48 9.25 -12.61
CA ILE A 92 -8.95 9.03 -11.24
C ILE A 92 -7.98 8.10 -10.51
N ALA A 93 -8.24 6.79 -10.47
CA ALA A 93 -7.48 5.88 -9.60
C ALA A 93 -6.00 5.77 -10.01
N TRP A 94 -5.67 5.87 -11.30
CA TRP A 94 -4.30 5.65 -11.74
C TRP A 94 -3.39 6.84 -11.40
N ILE A 95 -3.87 8.08 -11.54
CA ILE A 95 -3.11 9.27 -11.12
C ILE A 95 -2.93 9.30 -9.60
N ASP A 96 -3.94 8.92 -8.82
CA ASP A 96 -3.83 8.85 -7.37
C ASP A 96 -2.77 7.82 -6.95
N LEU A 97 -2.79 6.62 -7.54
CA LEU A 97 -1.76 5.62 -7.33
C LEU A 97 -0.36 6.09 -7.78
N ALA A 98 -0.26 6.77 -8.93
CA ALA A 98 1.00 7.31 -9.44
C ALA A 98 1.59 8.38 -8.50
N ARG A 99 0.74 9.18 -7.84
CA ARG A 99 1.20 10.12 -6.79
C ARG A 99 1.83 9.36 -5.63
N TYR A 100 1.26 8.25 -5.19
CA TYR A 100 1.87 7.42 -4.15
C TYR A 100 3.19 6.81 -4.61
N ALA A 101 3.24 6.28 -5.83
CA ALA A 101 4.46 5.74 -6.41
C ALA A 101 5.59 6.80 -6.41
N ARG A 102 5.28 8.05 -6.77
CA ARG A 102 6.22 9.17 -6.68
C ARG A 102 6.75 9.38 -5.26
N GLU A 103 5.88 9.41 -4.24
CA GLU A 103 6.32 9.60 -2.85
C GLU A 103 7.21 8.44 -2.38
N VAL A 104 6.89 7.19 -2.75
CA VAL A 104 7.71 6.01 -2.44
C VAL A 104 9.07 6.09 -3.13
N LEU A 105 9.10 6.41 -4.43
CA LEU A 105 10.34 6.55 -5.19
C LEU A 105 11.20 7.69 -4.68
N ALA A 106 10.61 8.81 -4.25
CA ALA A 106 11.33 9.93 -3.66
C ALA A 106 11.93 9.55 -2.29
N ALA A 107 11.19 8.79 -1.47
CA ALA A 107 11.65 8.37 -0.15
C ALA A 107 12.62 7.17 -0.17
N GLN A 108 12.75 6.48 -1.30
CA GLN A 108 13.62 5.30 -1.48
C GLN A 108 14.49 5.48 -2.73
N ASP A 109 15.35 6.50 -2.76
CA ASP A 109 16.19 6.97 -3.87
C ASP A 109 17.00 5.93 -4.67
N THR A 110 17.21 4.71 -4.16
CA THR A 110 17.90 3.60 -4.87
C THR A 110 16.94 2.58 -5.51
N ARG A 111 15.65 2.64 -5.23
CA ARG A 111 14.64 1.68 -5.68
C ARG A 111 14.26 1.84 -7.15
N ARG A 112 14.43 0.78 -7.95
CA ARG A 112 14.17 0.81 -9.40
C ARG A 112 12.70 0.95 -9.79
N PHE A 113 11.82 0.20 -9.13
CA PHE A 113 10.39 0.20 -9.42
C PHE A 113 9.54 0.14 -8.15
N VAL A 114 8.30 0.60 -8.25
CA VAL A 114 7.26 0.46 -7.22
C VAL A 114 6.11 -0.33 -7.79
N LEU A 115 5.78 -1.43 -7.12
CA LEU A 115 4.54 -2.15 -7.39
C LEU A 115 3.38 -1.41 -6.72
N GLY A 116 2.23 -1.41 -7.39
CA GLY A 116 1.01 -0.90 -6.82
C GLY A 116 -0.22 -1.66 -7.27
N PHE A 117 -1.35 -1.37 -6.68
CA PHE A 117 -2.63 -1.90 -7.10
C PHE A 117 -3.75 -0.88 -6.90
N THR A 118 -4.80 -1.01 -7.70
CA THR A 118 -6.04 -0.25 -7.52
C THR A 118 -7.17 -1.24 -7.27
N VAL A 119 -8.07 -0.94 -6.33
CA VAL A 119 -9.35 -1.64 -6.19
C VAL A 119 -10.47 -0.64 -6.39
N CYS A 120 -11.20 -0.77 -7.51
CA CYS A 120 -12.31 0.10 -7.90
C CYS A 120 -13.61 -0.71 -7.91
N GLY A 121 -14.41 -0.63 -6.84
CA GLY A 121 -15.52 -1.55 -6.62
C GLY A 121 -15.02 -2.99 -6.55
N SER A 122 -15.43 -3.86 -7.49
CA SER A 122 -14.95 -5.24 -7.60
C SER A 122 -13.77 -5.42 -8.57
N LEU A 123 -13.28 -4.35 -9.20
CA LEU A 123 -12.19 -4.41 -10.17
C LEU A 123 -10.86 -4.21 -9.45
N MET A 124 -9.95 -5.19 -9.58
CA MET A 124 -8.57 -5.07 -9.11
C MET A 124 -7.62 -5.01 -10.30
N ARG A 125 -6.69 -4.06 -10.28
CA ARG A 125 -5.57 -3.98 -11.24
C ARG A 125 -4.25 -3.88 -10.49
N VAL A 126 -3.21 -4.46 -11.06
CA VAL A 126 -1.84 -4.41 -10.55
C VAL A 126 -1.00 -3.56 -11.51
N TRP A 127 -0.09 -2.79 -10.94
CA TRP A 127 0.71 -1.79 -11.61
C TRP A 127 2.19 -1.95 -11.24
N GLU A 128 3.05 -1.62 -12.19
CA GLU A 128 4.47 -1.43 -11.97
C GLU A 128 4.84 -0.02 -12.45
N PHE A 129 5.44 0.76 -11.55
CA PHE A 129 5.99 2.08 -11.85
C PHE A 129 7.50 1.97 -11.86
N ASP A 130 8.10 1.95 -13.04
CA ASP A 130 9.55 2.02 -13.20
C ASP A 130 10.05 3.49 -13.12
N ARG A 131 11.34 3.68 -12.86
CA ARG A 131 12.03 4.97 -12.90
C ARG A 131 12.63 5.31 -14.26
N LEU A 132 12.83 4.33 -15.12
CA LEU A 132 13.48 4.44 -16.43
C LEU A 132 12.54 4.99 -17.50
#